data_AF-A0A3C1ZBC1-F1
#
_entry.id   AF-A0A3C1ZBC1-F1
#
_cell.length_a   1.000
_cell.length_b   1.000
_cell.length_c   1.000
_cell.angle_alpha   90.00
_cell.angle_beta   90.00
_cell.angle_gamma   90.00
#
_symmetry.space_group_name_H-M   'P 1'
#
loop_
_entity.id
_entity.type
_entity.pdbx_description
1 polymer ?
#
loop_
_entity_poly.entity_id
_entity_poly.type
_entity_poly.pdbx_seq_one_letter_code
_entity_poly.pdbx_strand_id
1 'polypeptide(L)' 'MLLGYLRTHGGITLTGFTRLAHISRNAAELSVVNLCNMGVITLQYHNGHCLITPSPDNNINNP' A
#
# COMPACT_ATOMS: atom_id res chain seq x y z
N MET A 1 6.78 9.30 0.73
CA MET A 1 7.08 7.85 0.53
C MET A 1 5.83 7.03 0.88
N LEU A 2 5.55 5.92 0.19
CA LEU A 2 4.27 5.16 0.25
C LEU A 2 3.70 4.98 1.67
N LEU A 3 4.53 4.55 2.64
CA LEU A 3 4.07 4.33 4.02
C LEU A 3 3.54 5.59 4.71
N GLY A 4 4.16 6.75 4.47
CA GLY A 4 3.67 8.02 4.99
C GLY A 4 2.28 8.36 4.41
N TYR A 5 2.10 8.13 3.11
CA TYR A 5 0.78 8.31 2.48
C TYR A 5 -0.27 7.39 3.09
N LEU A 6 0.06 6.10 3.26
CA LEU A 6 -0.84 5.10 3.82
C LEU A 6 -1.22 5.39 5.28
N ARG A 7 -0.29 5.91 6.09
CA ARG A 7 -0.60 6.35 7.46
C ARG A 7 -1.57 7.53 7.50
N THR A 8 -1.44 8.48 6.58
CA THR A 8 -2.33 9.65 6.53
C THR A 8 -3.69 9.33 5.91
N HIS A 9 -3.77 8.45 4.91
CA HIS A 9 -4.97 8.25 4.09
C HIS A 9 -5.63 6.87 4.25
N GLY A 10 -5.02 5.95 5.01
CA GLY A 10 -5.54 4.62 5.29
C GLY A 10 -5.35 3.60 4.15
N GLY A 11 -5.29 4.04 2.89
CA GLY A 11 -5.10 3.13 1.76
C GLY A 11 -4.87 3.82 0.43
N ILE A 12 -4.40 3.05 -0.56
CA ILE A 12 -4.25 3.52 -1.95
C ILE A 12 -4.53 2.38 -2.92
N THR A 13 -5.13 2.66 -4.07
CA THR A 13 -5.24 1.67 -5.15
C THR A 13 -3.89 1.46 -5.83
N LEU A 14 -3.71 0.35 -6.55
CA LEU A 14 -2.52 0.14 -7.38
C LEU A 14 -2.32 1.27 -8.39
N THR A 15 -3.39 1.75 -9.02
CA THR A 15 -3.35 2.90 -9.94
C THR A 15 -2.98 4.21 -9.23
N GLY A 16 -3.42 4.40 -7.99
CA GLY A 16 -2.97 5.53 -7.17
C GLY A 16 -1.47 5.43 -6.88
N PHE A 17 -0.98 4.24 -6.55
CA PHE A 17 0.43 4.01 -6.24
C PHE A 17 1.35 4.26 -7.45
N THR A 18 0.98 3.78 -8.65
CA THR A 18 1.77 4.07 -9.86
C THR A 18 1.91 5.56 -10.11
N ARG A 19 0.83 6.33 -9.91
CA ARG A 19 0.82 7.79 -10.03
C ARG A 19 1.65 8.46 -8.94
N LEU A 20 1.53 8.01 -7.69
CA LEU A 20 2.25 8.55 -6.54
C LEU A 20 3.77 8.37 -6.67
N ALA A 21 4.20 7.19 -7.12
CA ALA A 21 5.61 6.83 -7.22
C ALA A 21 6.24 7.11 -8.59
N HIS A 22 5.44 7.54 -9.57
CA HIS A 22 5.88 7.75 -10.96
C HIS A 22 6.56 6.51 -11.57
N ILE A 23 5.99 5.33 -11.32
CA ILE A 23 6.50 4.05 -11.83
C ILE A 23 5.48 3.34 -12.71
N SER A 24 5.97 2.42 -13.55
CA SER A 24 5.11 1.56 -14.36
C SER A 24 4.24 0.65 -13.50
N ARG A 25 3.14 0.16 -14.07
CA ARG A 25 2.25 -0.78 -13.40
C ARG A 25 2.99 -2.05 -12.95
N ASN A 26 3.81 -2.62 -13.82
CA ASN A 26 4.58 -3.84 -13.50
C ASN A 26 5.55 -3.61 -12.33
N ALA A 27 6.22 -2.45 -12.29
CA ALA A 27 7.11 -2.11 -11.18
C ALA A 27 6.33 -1.91 -9.88
N ALA A 28 5.14 -1.30 -9.94
CA ALA A 28 4.27 -1.15 -8.78
C ALA A 28 3.76 -2.50 -8.26
N GLU A 29 3.32 -3.39 -9.15
CA GLU A 29 2.86 -4.74 -8.78
C GLU A 29 3.98 -5.54 -8.11
N LEU A 30 5.18 -5.55 -8.68
CA LEU A 30 6.34 -6.21 -8.08
C LEU A 30 6.68 -5.64 -6.70
N SER A 31 6.64 -4.31 -6.57
CA SER A 31 6.89 -3.64 -5.29
C SER A 31 5.84 -4.00 -4.24
N VAL A 32 4.56 -4.04 -4.63
CA VAL A 32 3.45 -4.42 -3.74
C VAL A 32 3.60 -5.87 -3.28
N VAL A 33 3.92 -6.80 -4.19
CA VAL A 33 4.16 -8.21 -3.82
C VAL A 33 5.30 -8.32 -2.82
N ASN A 34 6.43 -7.66 -3.08
CA ASN A 34 7.58 -7.69 -2.18
C ASN A 34 7.24 -7.10 -0.80
N LEU A 35 6.58 -5.95 -0.74
CA LEU A 35 6.18 -5.30 0.51
C LEU A 35 5.13 -6.12 1.28
N CYS A 36 4.24 -6.81 0.58
CA CYS A 36 3.27 -7.71 1.19
C CYS A 36 3.96 -8.94 1.79
N ASN A 37 4.93 -9.53 1.06
CA ASN A 37 5.73 -10.66 1.56
C ASN A 37 6.59 -10.26 2.78
N MET A 38 7.04 -9.01 2.84
CA MET A 38 7.76 -8.46 3.99
C MET A 38 6.83 -8.09 5.17
N GLY A 39 5.52 -8.27 5.03
CA GLY A 39 4.54 -7.91 6.06
C GLY A 39 4.40 -6.41 6.31
N VAL A 40 4.88 -5.56 5.39
CA VAL A 40 4.85 -4.09 5.53
C VAL A 40 3.46 -3.53 5.19
N ILE A 41 2.81 -4.12 4.19
CA ILE A 41 1.47 -3.75 3.71
C ILE A 41 0.58 -4.98 3.66
N THR A 42 -0.73 -4.75 3.54
CA THR A 42 -1.72 -5.77 3.23
C THR A 42 -2.67 -5.28 2.12
N LEU A 43 -3.26 -6.23 1.40
CA LEU A 43 -4.25 -5.97 0.36
C LEU A 43 -5.65 -6.22 0.91
N GLN A 44 -6.51 -5.22 0.83
CA GLN A 44 -7.88 -5.29 1.31
C GLN A 44 -8.86 -4.99 0.18
N TYR A 45 -9.95 -5.76 0.12
CA TYR A 45 -11.03 -5.48 -0.81
C TYR A 45 -12.04 -4.53 -0.15
N HIS A 46 -12.29 -3.39 -0.79
CA HIS A 46 -13.23 -2.39 -0.32
C HIS A 46 -13.97 -1.75 -1.49
N ASN A 47 -15.31 -1.83 -1.48
CA ASN A 47 -16.19 -1.21 -2.47
C ASN A 47 -15.79 -1.46 -3.94
N GLY A 48 -15.48 -2.70 -4.30
CA GLY A 48 -15.10 -3.03 -5.69
C GLY A 48 -13.61 -2.87 -6.00
N HIS A 49 -12.82 -2.32 -5.08
CA HIS A 49 -11.42 -1.99 -5.30
C HIS A 49 -10.50 -2.76 -4.36
N CYS A 50 -9.35 -3.16 -4.89
CA CYS A 50 -8.24 -3.66 -4.08
C CYS A 50 -7.38 -2.48 -3.61
N LEU A 51 -7.29 -2.32 -2.30
CA LEU A 51 -6.51 -1.27 -1.64
C LEU A 51 -5.25 -1.86 -1.03
N ILE A 52 -4.14 -1.17 -1.27
CA ILE A 52 -2.90 -1.33 -0.53
C ILE A 52 -3.04 -0.53 0.76
N THR A 53 -2.87 -1.19 1.90
CA THR A 53 -3.05 -0.61 3.24
C THR A 53 -1.86 -0.98 4.12
N PRO A 54 -1.58 -0.25 5.22
CA PRO A 54 -0.55 -0.67 6.18
C PRO A 54 -0.88 -2.05 6.75
N SER A 55 0.12 -2.89 6.94
CA SER A 55 -0.07 -4.14 7.68
C SER A 55 -0.53 -3.84 9.12
N PRO A 56 -1.43 -4.63 9.72
CA PRO A 56 -1.90 -4.42 11.11
C PRO A 56 -0.74 -4.38 12.11
N ASP A 57 0.30 -5.20 11.89
CA ASP A 57 1.49 -5.25 12.74
C ASP A 57 2.40 -4.03 12.59
N ASN A 58 2.24 -3.28 11.50
CA ASN A 58 2.89 -2.00 11.25
C ASN A 58 2.00 -0.80 11.63
N ASN A 59 0.81 -1.07 12.17
CA ASN A 59 -0.11 -0.10 12.76
C ASN A 59 0.05 -0.07 14.29
N ILE A 60 1.30 -0.07 14.75
CA ILE A 60 1.63 0.23 16.14
C ILE A 60 1.44 1.75 16.30
N ASN A 61 0.23 2.16 16.64
CA ASN A 61 0.07 3.38 17.41
C ASN A 61 0.95 3.22 18.66
N ASN A 62 1.95 4.07 18.80
CA ASN A 62 2.39 4.52 20.11
C ASN A 62 2.95 5.94 19.93
N PRO A 63 2.70 6.80 20.93
CA PRO A 63 1.85 8.00 20.91
C PRO A 63 2.23 9.11 19.92
#